data_AF-A0A2V4V1D2-F1
#
_entry.id   AF-A0A2V4V1D2-F1
#
_cell.length_a   1.000
_cell.length_b   1.000
_cell.length_c   1.000
_cell.angle_alpha   90.00
_cell.angle_beta   90.00
_cell.angle_gamma   90.00
#
_symmetry.space_group_name_H-M   'P 1'
#
loop_
_entity.id
_entity.type
_entity.pdbx_description
1 polymer ?
#
loop_
_entity_poly.entity_id
_entity_poly.type
_entity_poly.pdbx_seq_one_letter_code
_entity_poly.pdbx_strand_id
1 'polypeptide(L)'
;MSYRPSIAQLQVASKNEKDGLYEFTMKLVDGTQCRVFYSKAPDWKMTAISRLQKTPCPVCRKDFICKCMDQWSGDLHQQMIEDEWMQKALAE
;
A
#
# COMPACT_ATOMS: atom_id res chain seq x y z
N MET A 1 -5.77 -16.48 14.86
CA MET A 1 -5.12 -15.16 14.82
C MET A 1 -5.44 -14.54 13.48
N SER A 2 -6.23 -13.47 13.45
CA SER A 2 -6.57 -12.78 12.21
C SER A 2 -5.36 -11.95 11.77
N TYR A 3 -4.89 -12.15 10.54
CA TYR A 3 -3.80 -11.36 9.98
C TYR A 3 -4.22 -9.89 9.92
N ARG A 4 -3.46 -9.02 10.59
CA ARG A 4 -3.66 -7.56 10.62
C ARG A 4 -2.39 -6.91 10.08
N PRO A 5 -2.39 -6.44 8.83
CA PRO A 5 -1.22 -5.78 8.27
C PRO A 5 -1.07 -4.39 8.89
N SER A 6 0.16 -4.05 9.28
CA SER A 6 0.52 -2.72 9.79
C SER A 6 1.65 -2.11 8.98
N ILE A 7 1.51 -0.82 8.68
CA ILE A 7 2.48 -0.06 7.89
C ILE A 7 3.73 0.21 8.73
N ALA A 8 4.88 -0.25 8.27
CA ALA A 8 6.17 0.01 8.91
C ALA A 8 6.91 1.19 8.25
N GLN A 9 6.82 1.29 6.93
CA GLN A 9 7.45 2.35 6.16
C GLN A 9 6.69 2.62 4.87
N LEU A 10 6.61 3.88 4.46
CA LEU A 10 6.08 4.29 3.17
C LEU A 10 7.15 5.07 2.40
N GLN A 11 7.27 4.80 1.10
CA GLN A 11 8.16 5.52 0.20
C GLN A 11 7.41 5.91 -1.07
N VAL A 12 7.66 7.10 -1.62
CA VAL A 12 7.14 7.49 -2.92
C VAL A 12 7.92 6.75 -4.00
N ALA A 13 7.22 5.93 -4.79
CA ALA A 13 7.83 5.23 -5.92
C ALA A 13 7.80 6.09 -7.18
N SER A 14 6.64 6.71 -7.42
CA SER A 14 6.41 7.58 -8.57
C SER A 14 5.25 8.52 -8.24
N LYS A 15 5.29 9.73 -8.78
CA LYS A 15 4.17 10.67 -8.70
C LYS A 15 3.97 11.29 -10.08
N ASN A 16 2.75 11.23 -10.56
CA ASN A 16 2.33 11.90 -11.78
C ASN A 16 1.27 12.95 -11.41
N GLU A 17 1.75 14.17 -11.21
CA GLU A 17 0.91 15.31 -10.82
C GLU A 17 -0.02 15.77 -11.95
N LYS A 18 0.29 15.48 -13.21
CA LYS A 18 -0.57 15.82 -14.35
C LYS A 18 -1.85 15.01 -14.37
N ASP A 19 -1.76 13.71 -14.07
CA ASP A 19 -2.90 12.79 -14.04
C ASP A 19 -3.47 12.61 -12.62
N GLY A 20 -2.83 13.21 -11.60
CA GLY A 20 -3.18 13.02 -10.20
C GLY A 20 -2.97 11.59 -9.71
N LEU A 21 -2.05 10.84 -10.33
CA LEU A 21 -1.75 9.45 -9.98
C LEU A 21 -0.47 9.38 -9.14
N TYR A 22 -0.53 8.67 -8.03
CA TYR A 22 0.58 8.49 -7.10
C TYR A 22 0.83 7.01 -6.87
N GLU A 23 2.09 6.61 -6.95
CA GLU A 23 2.54 5.27 -6.62
C GLU A 23 3.38 5.34 -5.35
N PHE A 24 2.97 4.59 -4.33
CA PHE A 24 3.75 4.44 -3.11
C PHE A 24 4.19 2.98 -2.94
N THR A 25 5.44 2.80 -2.55
CA THR A 25 5.94 1.52 -2.07
C THR A 25 5.79 1.48 -0.56
N MET A 26 4.96 0.56 -0.09
CA MET A 26 4.66 0.33 1.32
C MET A 26 5.40 -0.91 1.80
N LYS A 27 6.08 -0.81 2.93
CA LYS A 27 6.68 -1.93 3.65
C LYS A 27 5.88 -2.17 4.92
N LEU A 28 5.46 -3.41 5.12
CA LEU A 28 4.70 -3.86 6.28
C LEU A 28 5.65 -4.43 7.35
N VAL A 29 5.16 -4.48 8.58
CA VAL A 29 5.91 -4.99 9.75
C VAL A 29 6.36 -6.45 9.63
N ASP A 30 5.63 -7.25 8.86
CA ASP A 30 5.96 -8.65 8.55
C ASP A 30 7.06 -8.78 7.48
N GLY A 31 7.58 -7.66 6.98
CA GLY A 31 8.57 -7.60 5.91
C GLY A 31 7.96 -7.68 4.51
N THR A 32 6.64 -7.82 4.37
CA THR A 32 5.98 -7.79 3.07
C THR A 32 6.08 -6.41 2.45
N GLN A 33 6.44 -6.36 1.18
CA GLN A 33 6.45 -5.12 0.40
C GLN A 33 5.25 -5.10 -0.54
N CYS A 34 4.51 -4.00 -0.56
CA CYS A 34 3.38 -3.76 -1.42
C CYS A 34 3.58 -2.46 -2.18
N ARG A 35 3.07 -2.37 -3.39
CA ARG A 35 2.90 -1.12 -4.12
C ARG A 35 1.42 -0.77 -4.10
N VAL A 36 1.12 0.45 -3.65
CA VAL A 36 -0.22 1.01 -3.63
C VAL A 36 -0.31 2.14 -4.64
N PHE A 37 -1.40 2.12 -5.39
CA PHE A 37 -1.73 3.12 -6.39
C PHE A 37 -2.84 4.00 -5.82
N TYR A 38 -2.61 5.29 -5.89
CA TYR A 38 -3.52 6.32 -5.42
C TYR A 38 -3.87 7.25 -6.56
N SER A 39 -5.12 7.70 -6.57
CA SER A 39 -5.57 8.80 -7.40
C SER A 39 -6.03 9.94 -6.50
N LYS A 40 -5.59 11.15 -6.82
CA LYS A 40 -5.94 12.40 -6.16
C LYS A 40 -6.91 13.14 -7.07
N ALA A 41 -8.18 12.79 -6.98
CA ALA A 41 -9.24 13.44 -7.74
C ALA A 41 -10.61 13.25 -7.05
N PRO A 42 -11.19 14.27 -6.39
CA PRO A 42 -10.61 15.37 -5.61
C PRO A 42 -10.07 14.94 -4.22
N ASP A 43 -10.41 13.74 -3.76
CA ASP A 43 -9.89 13.12 -2.52
C ASP A 43 -8.87 12.01 -2.82
N TRP A 44 -8.06 11.66 -1.83
CA TRP A 44 -7.12 10.54 -1.93
C TRP A 44 -7.88 9.21 -1.97
N LYS A 45 -7.92 8.58 -3.14
CA LYS A 45 -8.57 7.27 -3.31
C LYS A 45 -7.54 6.22 -3.71
N MET A 46 -7.47 5.13 -2.94
CA MET A 46 -6.65 3.99 -3.33
C MET A 46 -7.33 3.24 -4.49
N THR A 47 -6.65 3.11 -5.62
CA THR A 47 -7.19 2.47 -6.83
C THR A 47 -6.81 1.00 -6.91
N ALA A 48 -5.60 0.65 -6.49
CA ALA A 48 -5.11 -0.72 -6.49
C ALA A 48 -4.03 -0.93 -5.43
N ILE A 49 -3.93 -2.16 -4.93
CA ILE A 49 -2.82 -2.65 -4.13
C ILE A 49 -2.24 -3.88 -4.80
N SER A 50 -0.92 -3.94 -4.93
CA SER A 50 -0.21 -5.08 -5.51
C SER A 50 0.96 -5.45 -4.62
N ARG A 51 1.14 -6.74 -4.34
CA ARG A 51 2.32 -7.19 -3.57
C ARG A 51 3.53 -7.23 -4.48
N LEU A 52 4.67 -6.80 -3.96
CA LEU A 52 5.95 -7.02 -4.62
C LEU A 52 6.34 -8.48 -4.38
N GLN A 53 6.53 -9.22 -5.47
CA GLN A 53 6.70 -10.68 -5.53
C GLN A 53 8.05 -11.19 -4.97
N LYS A 54 8.58 -10.54 -3.95
CA LYS A 54 9.85 -10.90 -3.31
C LYS A 54 9.68 -11.90 -2.16
N THR A 55 8.52 -11.93 -1.54
CA THR A 55 8.21 -12.81 -0.41
C THR A 55 6.90 -13.58 -0.62
N PRO A 56 6.81 -14.83 -0.13
CA PRO A 56 5.58 -15.61 -0.20
C PRO A 56 4.44 -14.89 0.52
N CYS A 57 3.19 -15.16 0.12
CA CYS A 57 2.05 -14.51 0.74
C CYS A 57 1.93 -14.85 2.23
N PRO A 58 1.87 -13.86 3.13
CA PRO A 58 1.70 -14.12 4.57
C PRO A 58 0.35 -14.77 4.90
N VAL A 59 -0.59 -14.71 3.95
CA VAL A 59 -1.98 -15.17 4.10
C VAL A 59 -2.14 -16.59 3.58
N CYS A 60 -1.93 -16.79 2.28
CA CYS A 60 -2.17 -18.08 1.64
C CYS A 60 -0.91 -18.92 1.47
N ARG A 61 0.29 -18.32 1.63
CA ARG A 61 1.61 -18.93 1.36
C ARG A 61 1.74 -19.58 -0.04
N LYS A 62 0.78 -19.35 -0.93
CA LYS A 62 0.70 -19.89 -2.28
C LYS A 62 0.83 -18.76 -3.29
N ASP A 63 1.80 -18.92 -4.16
CA ASP A 63 2.09 -18.13 -5.35
C ASP A 63 2.26 -16.61 -5.20
N PHE A 64 3.07 -16.08 -6.11
CA PHE A 64 3.44 -14.68 -6.17
C PHE A 64 2.33 -13.77 -6.72
N ILE A 65 1.21 -14.33 -7.21
CA ILE A 65 0.13 -13.61 -7.92
C ILE A 65 -1.19 -13.56 -7.09
N CYS A 66 -1.16 -13.90 -5.81
CA CYS A 66 -2.37 -13.88 -5.00
C CYS A 66 -2.91 -12.45 -4.79
N LYS A 67 -4.24 -12.28 -4.87
CA LYS A 67 -4.96 -11.03 -4.53
C LYS A 67 -5.42 -10.97 -3.07
N CYS A 68 -4.83 -11.78 -2.19
CA CYS A 68 -5.22 -11.78 -0.77
C CYS A 68 -5.13 -10.38 -0.17
N MET A 69 -4.20 -9.55 -0.64
CA MET A 69 -3.97 -8.23 -0.07
C MET A 69 -5.09 -7.21 -0.32
N ASP A 70 -5.92 -7.43 -1.34
CA ASP A 70 -7.06 -6.56 -1.64
C ASP A 70 -8.06 -6.49 -0.48
N GLN A 71 -8.22 -7.55 0.32
CA GLN A 71 -9.21 -7.54 1.41
C GLN A 71 -8.82 -6.59 2.56
N TRP A 72 -7.53 -6.27 2.71
CA TRP A 72 -7.05 -5.28 3.69
C TRP A 72 -6.80 -3.91 3.08
N SER A 73 -7.23 -3.70 1.83
CA SER A 73 -7.15 -2.39 1.19
C SER A 73 -7.81 -1.30 2.06
N GLY A 74 -8.97 -1.60 2.65
CA GLY A 74 -9.67 -0.70 3.57
C GLY A 74 -8.87 -0.41 4.83
N ASP A 75 -8.41 -1.43 5.55
CA ASP A 75 -7.64 -1.27 6.79
C ASP A 75 -6.34 -0.49 6.56
N LEU A 76 -5.65 -0.79 5.45
CA LEU A 76 -4.40 -0.11 5.08
C LEU A 76 -4.66 1.33 4.65
N HIS A 77 -5.73 1.59 3.90
CA HIS A 77 -6.13 2.94 3.53
C HIS A 77 -6.46 3.78 4.76
N GLN A 78 -7.19 3.20 5.73
CA GLN A 78 -7.50 3.86 6.99
C GLN A 78 -6.22 4.22 7.75
N GLN A 79 -5.29 3.28 7.92
CA GLN A 79 -3.98 3.54 8.52
C GLN A 79 -3.20 4.62 7.78
N MET A 80 -3.24 4.64 6.44
CA MET A 80 -2.55 5.68 5.66
C MET A 80 -3.10 7.09 5.91
N ILE A 81 -4.41 7.22 6.13
CA ILE A 81 -5.06 8.48 6.46
C ILE A 81 -4.79 8.86 7.91
N GLU A 82 -5.02 7.94 8.85
CA GLU A 82 -4.90 8.18 10.30
C GLU A 82 -3.49 8.56 10.73
N ASP A 83 -2.46 7.88 10.21
CA ASP A 83 -1.06 8.15 10.53
C ASP A 83 -0.40 9.20 9.60
N GLU A 84 -1.19 9.81 8.71
CA GLU A 84 -0.75 10.81 7.71
C GLU A 84 0.46 10.36 6.88
N TRP A 85 0.56 9.06 6.59
CA TRP A 85 1.71 8.48 5.88
C TRP A 85 1.93 9.11 4.51
N MET A 86 0.86 9.47 3.81
CA MET A 86 0.94 10.11 2.50
C MET A 86 1.64 11.48 2.60
N GLN A 87 1.35 12.26 3.64
CA GLN A 87 1.99 13.56 3.83
C GLN A 87 3.46 13.40 4.18
N LYS A 88 3.80 12.46 5.08
CA LYS A 88 5.19 12.15 5.46
C LYS A 88 6.03 11.74 4.25
N ALA A 89 5.49 10.86 3.40
CA ALA A 89 6.20 10.41 2.21
C ALA A 89 6.34 11.51 1.15
N LEU A 90 5.42 12.47 1.07
CA LEU A 90 5.51 13.61 0.15
C LEU A 90 6.43 14.73 0.66
N ALA A 91 6.74 14.75 1.96
CA ALA A 91 7.58 15.77 2.61
C ALA A 91 9.08 15.44 2.62
N GLU A 92 9.45 14.17 2.37
CA GLU A 92 10.83 13.74 2.05
C GLU A 92 11.18 13.98 0.58
#